data_AF-A0A0A2A3N2-F1
#
_entry.id   AF-A0A0A2A3N2-F1
#
_cell.length_a   1.000
_cell.length_b   1.000
_cell.length_c   1.000
_cell.angle_alpha   90.00
_cell.angle_beta   90.00
_cell.angle_gamma   90.00
#
_symmetry.space_group_name_H-M   'P 1'
#
loop_
_entity.id
_entity.type
_entity.pdbx_description
1 polymer ?
#
loop_
_entity_poly.entity_id
_entity_poly.type
_entity_poly.pdbx_seq_one_letter_code
_entity_poly.pdbx_strand_id
1 'polypeptide(L)'
;MAWILIAFLILLGGLIAPFGDLLGTKIGKARFSILKLRPKKTATIVTIITGGFISAISIGLLILVSEEFRQRLFVDIPFLQKTLDESKKALLPLQQERKKLEDKINNKEKELNQLKSDIKEFRRGNVVIKRGQTLFIGEVISNPNIKLDLGKIYNSADRYVQKIVIPSKKEIKNILLWRSSDINEIEGATAKGGNWIILIKAATNVLKGDNFVFVYPELLENQIIVRRGEVITSSILEKKDLDIENINSTINTLLKKTRDKIKSRGSVVNEIKTKGDFLKKIRDSIKINQKNKYLLEVVSLKDSKTAESIIVELNVTRL
;
A
#
# COMPACT_ATOMS: atom_id res chain seq x y z
N MET A 1 -35.28 -46.15 35.34
CA MET A 1 -35.99 -46.45 36.60
C MET A 1 -37.00 -45.35 36.99
N ALA A 2 -36.70 -44.05 36.83
CA ALA A 2 -37.65 -42.98 37.17
C ALA A 2 -39.04 -43.07 36.50
N TRP A 3 -39.11 -43.46 35.23
CA TRP A 3 -40.38 -43.65 34.51
C TRP A 3 -41.27 -44.75 35.11
N ILE A 4 -40.67 -45.77 35.72
CA ILE A 4 -41.38 -46.87 36.37
C ILE A 4 -41.98 -46.41 37.70
N LEU A 5 -41.23 -45.60 38.47
CA LEU A 5 -41.75 -44.98 39.70
C LEU A 5 -42.88 -44.00 39.38
N ILE A 6 -42.77 -43.19 38.33
CA ILE A 6 -43.83 -42.29 37.88
C ILE A 6 -45.08 -43.07 37.46
N ALA A 7 -44.93 -44.12 36.65
CA ALA A 7 -46.05 -44.97 36.23
C ALA A 7 -46.72 -45.66 37.43
N PHE A 8 -45.94 -46.14 38.39
CA PHE A 8 -46.44 -46.73 39.63
C PHE A 8 -47.20 -45.71 40.48
N LEU A 9 -46.67 -44.48 40.62
CA LEU A 9 -47.31 -43.41 41.38
C LEU A 9 -48.62 -42.95 40.74
N ILE A 10 -48.67 -42.88 39.40
CA ILE A 10 -49.89 -42.58 38.63
C ILE A 10 -50.93 -43.68 38.83
N LEU A 11 -50.53 -44.95 38.79
CA LEU A 11 -51.41 -46.10 39.06
C LEU A 11 -51.95 -46.06 40.49
N LEU A 12 -51.09 -45.84 41.48
CA LEU A 12 -51.48 -45.77 42.90
C LEU A 12 -52.38 -44.57 43.17
N GLY A 13 -52.07 -43.41 42.60
CA GLY A 13 -52.89 -42.20 42.69
C GLY A 13 -54.26 -42.40 42.04
N GLY A 14 -54.30 -43.05 40.87
CA GLY A 14 -55.55 -43.42 40.19
C GLY A 14 -56.40 -44.42 40.97
N LEU A 15 -55.77 -45.34 41.70
CA LEU A 15 -56.47 -46.34 42.53
C LEU A 15 -57.01 -45.74 43.85
N ILE A 16 -56.31 -44.75 44.41
CA ILE A 16 -56.71 -44.06 45.66
C ILE A 16 -57.71 -42.92 45.38
N ALA A 17 -57.68 -42.30 44.20
CA ALA A 17 -58.55 -41.16 43.85
C ALA A 17 -60.05 -41.39 44.13
N PRO A 18 -60.66 -42.56 43.83
CA PRO A 18 -62.06 -42.83 44.14
C PRO A 18 -62.37 -42.79 45.64
N PHE A 19 -61.41 -43.14 46.51
CA PHE A 19 -61.61 -43.09 47.96
C PHE A 19 -61.77 -41.66 48.49
N GLY A 20 -61.08 -40.69 47.89
CA GLY A 20 -61.26 -39.27 48.23
C GLY A 20 -62.67 -38.77 47.90
N ASP A 21 -63.21 -39.20 46.74
CA ASP A 21 -64.54 -38.80 46.30
C ASP A 21 -65.66 -39.52 47.10
N LEU A 22 -65.43 -40.78 47.49
CA LEU A 22 -66.31 -41.51 48.43
C LEU A 22 -66.37 -40.86 49.81
N LEU A 23 -65.24 -40.38 50.33
CA LEU A 23 -65.20 -39.66 51.61
C LEU A 23 -65.98 -38.35 51.53
N GLY A 24 -65.79 -37.57 50.46
CA GLY A 24 -66.55 -36.34 50.21
C GLY A 24 -68.06 -36.58 50.12
N THR A 25 -68.50 -37.58 49.35
CA THR A 25 -69.93 -37.91 49.21
C THR A 25 -70.54 -38.46 50.50
N LYS A 26 -69.81 -39.24 51.30
CA LYS A 26 -70.29 -39.77 52.59
C LYS A 26 -70.47 -38.66 53.63
N ILE A 27 -69.55 -37.69 53.67
CA ILE A 27 -69.64 -36.49 54.51
C ILE A 27 -70.80 -35.58 54.07
N GLY A 28 -71.00 -35.45 52.76
CA GLY A 28 -72.14 -34.73 52.19
C GLY A 28 -73.50 -35.34 52.53
N LYS A 29 -73.60 -36.68 52.54
CA LYS A 29 -74.83 -37.42 52.93
C LYS A 29 -75.08 -37.38 54.44
N ALA A 30 -74.02 -37.41 55.26
CA ALA A 30 -74.10 -37.32 56.71
C ALA A 30 -74.47 -35.91 57.24
N ARG A 31 -74.70 -34.93 56.35
CA ARG A 31 -75.05 -33.52 56.65
C ARG A 31 -74.07 -32.83 57.62
N PHE A 32 -72.81 -33.26 57.63
CA PHE A 32 -71.77 -32.60 58.40
C PHE A 32 -71.55 -31.18 57.88
N SER A 33 -71.50 -30.22 58.80
CA SER A 33 -71.20 -28.83 58.50
C SER A 33 -69.93 -28.44 59.23
N ILE A 34 -68.89 -28.16 58.46
CA ILE A 34 -67.67 -27.52 58.94
C ILE A 34 -67.82 -26.02 58.70
N LEU A 35 -67.53 -25.22 59.74
CA LEU A 35 -67.56 -23.75 59.69
C LEU A 35 -68.93 -23.17 59.24
N LYS A 36 -70.05 -23.79 59.63
CA LYS A 36 -71.44 -23.39 59.29
C LYS A 36 -71.79 -23.40 57.79
N LEU A 37 -70.99 -24.03 56.93
CA LEU A 37 -71.27 -24.11 55.49
C LEU A 37 -72.36 -25.14 55.16
N ARG A 38 -73.08 -24.92 54.05
CA ARG A 38 -74.10 -25.87 53.56
C ARG A 38 -73.43 -27.22 53.25
N PRO A 39 -73.99 -28.36 53.65
CA PRO A 39 -73.32 -29.67 53.58
C PRO A 39 -72.73 -30.05 52.21
N LYS A 40 -73.35 -29.61 51.09
CA LYS A 40 -72.79 -29.80 49.74
C LYS A 40 -71.45 -29.07 49.54
N LYS A 41 -71.31 -27.84 50.01
CA LYS A 41 -70.05 -27.06 49.91
C LYS A 41 -68.99 -27.63 50.85
N THR A 42 -69.38 -28.08 52.04
CA THR A 42 -68.50 -28.77 52.97
C THR A 42 -67.92 -30.04 52.34
N ALA A 43 -68.74 -30.86 51.68
CA ALA A 43 -68.28 -32.04 50.96
C ALA A 43 -67.21 -31.71 49.90
N THR A 44 -67.43 -30.69 49.06
CA THR A 44 -66.47 -30.29 48.02
C THR A 44 -65.14 -29.79 48.60
N ILE A 45 -65.19 -28.98 49.67
CA ILE A 45 -63.97 -28.51 50.35
C ILE A 45 -63.19 -29.69 50.92
N VAL A 46 -63.89 -30.63 51.56
CA VAL A 46 -63.26 -31.84 52.08
C VAL A 46 -62.62 -32.65 50.95
N THR A 47 -63.31 -32.85 49.81
CA THR A 47 -62.72 -33.54 48.65
C THR A 47 -61.48 -32.83 48.11
N ILE A 48 -61.48 -31.50 47.97
CA ILE A 48 -60.30 -30.73 47.51
C ILE A 48 -59.14 -30.87 48.50
N ILE A 49 -59.42 -30.78 49.80
CA ILE A 49 -58.40 -30.96 50.85
C ILE A 49 -57.86 -32.39 50.82
N THR A 50 -58.72 -33.40 50.76
CA THR A 50 -58.31 -34.81 50.68
C THR A 50 -57.49 -35.08 49.41
N GLY A 51 -57.89 -34.54 48.25
CA GLY A 51 -57.12 -34.64 47.01
C GLY A 51 -55.77 -33.91 47.05
N GLY A 52 -55.74 -32.73 47.67
CA GLY A 52 -54.50 -31.98 47.92
C GLY A 52 -53.57 -32.73 48.87
N PHE A 53 -54.10 -33.35 49.91
CA PHE A 53 -53.34 -34.15 50.88
C PHE A 53 -52.76 -35.40 50.22
N ILE A 54 -53.55 -36.12 49.40
CA ILE A 54 -53.08 -37.25 48.58
C ILE A 54 -51.94 -36.79 47.65
N SER A 55 -52.09 -35.64 46.98
CA SER A 55 -51.06 -35.10 46.07
C SER A 55 -49.78 -34.71 46.82
N ALA A 56 -49.90 -34.07 47.98
CA ALA A 56 -48.76 -33.70 48.82
C ALA A 56 -48.02 -34.93 49.34
N ILE A 57 -48.74 -35.97 49.79
CA ILE A 57 -48.15 -37.25 50.18
C ILE A 57 -47.44 -37.91 49.00
N SER A 58 -48.06 -37.89 47.82
CA SER A 58 -47.49 -38.50 46.61
C SER A 58 -46.18 -37.83 46.20
N ILE A 59 -46.13 -36.49 46.19
CA ILE A 59 -44.91 -35.72 45.92
C ILE A 59 -43.88 -35.93 47.03
N GLY A 60 -44.30 -35.91 48.30
CA GLY A 60 -43.43 -36.14 49.45
C GLY A 60 -42.78 -37.53 49.42
N LEU A 61 -43.54 -38.57 49.09
CA LEU A 61 -43.04 -39.92 48.92
C LEU A 61 -42.05 -39.99 47.75
N LEU A 62 -42.33 -39.31 46.64
CA LEU A 62 -41.43 -39.25 45.49
C LEU A 62 -40.09 -38.59 45.88
N ILE A 63 -40.11 -37.51 46.66
CA ILE A 63 -38.90 -36.85 47.18
C ILE A 63 -38.13 -37.77 48.16
N LEU A 64 -38.85 -38.56 48.96
CA LEU A 64 -38.26 -39.46 49.96
C LEU A 64 -37.64 -40.71 49.33
N VAL A 65 -38.29 -41.30 48.33
CA VAL A 65 -37.87 -42.55 47.68
C VAL A 65 -36.88 -42.29 46.54
N SER A 66 -36.99 -41.16 45.83
CA SER A 66 -36.14 -40.86 44.67
C SER A 66 -35.04 -39.87 45.02
N GLU A 67 -33.84 -40.39 45.24
CA GLU A 67 -32.64 -39.56 45.41
C GLU A 67 -32.35 -38.71 44.17
N GLU A 68 -32.61 -39.25 42.96
CA GLU A 68 -32.46 -38.52 41.69
C GLU A 68 -33.36 -37.28 41.64
N PHE A 69 -34.60 -37.36 42.11
CA PHE A 69 -35.53 -36.24 42.07
C PHE A 69 -35.17 -35.16 43.10
N ARG A 70 -34.77 -35.57 44.32
CA ARG A 70 -34.28 -34.67 45.35
C ARG A 70 -33.02 -33.93 44.90
N GLN A 71 -32.06 -34.66 44.32
CA GLN A 71 -30.82 -34.09 43.79
C GLN A 71 -31.13 -33.05 42.69
N ARG A 72 -32.00 -33.38 41.74
CA ARG A 72 -32.37 -32.46 40.65
C ARG A 72 -33.08 -31.20 41.14
N LEU A 73 -34.10 -31.34 41.99
CA LEU A 73 -34.90 -30.21 42.46
C LEU A 73 -34.11 -29.24 43.35
N PHE A 74 -33.33 -29.77 44.29
CA PHE A 74 -32.72 -28.96 45.34
C PHE A 74 -31.25 -28.63 45.10
N VAL A 75 -30.54 -29.39 44.26
CA VAL A 75 -29.11 -29.20 44.00
C VAL A 75 -28.89 -28.75 42.55
N ASP A 76 -29.30 -29.55 41.57
CA ASP A 76 -28.93 -29.30 40.18
C ASP A 76 -29.60 -28.04 39.61
N ILE A 77 -30.90 -27.82 39.85
CA ILE A 77 -31.61 -26.64 39.32
C ILE A 77 -31.02 -25.33 39.88
N PRO A 78 -30.85 -25.14 41.21
CA PRO A 78 -30.22 -23.94 41.75
C PRO A 78 -28.76 -23.77 41.30
N PHE A 79 -28.00 -24.87 41.23
CA PHE A 79 -26.62 -24.84 40.74
C PHE A 79 -26.54 -24.38 39.29
N LEU A 80 -27.36 -24.94 38.40
CA LEU A 80 -27.42 -24.57 36.99
C LEU A 80 -27.81 -23.10 36.78
N GLN A 81 -28.76 -22.58 37.56
CA GLN A 81 -29.12 -21.16 37.54
C GLN A 81 -27.94 -20.29 37.95
N LYS A 82 -27.26 -20.66 39.06
CA LYS A 82 -26.08 -19.93 39.54
C LYS A 82 -24.94 -19.95 38.52
N THR A 83 -24.63 -21.10 37.93
CA THR A 83 -23.60 -21.22 36.88
C THR A 83 -23.95 -20.41 35.63
N LEU A 84 -25.22 -20.39 35.25
CA LEU A 84 -25.70 -19.60 34.11
C LEU A 84 -25.59 -18.10 34.39
N ASP A 85 -25.92 -17.65 35.59
CA ASP A 85 -25.78 -16.25 36.00
C ASP A 85 -24.30 -15.84 36.12
N GLU A 86 -23.44 -16.67 36.69
CA GLU A 86 -21.99 -16.45 36.73
C GLU A 86 -21.40 -16.38 35.32
N SER A 87 -21.79 -17.30 34.44
CA SER A 87 -21.35 -17.31 33.04
C SER A 87 -21.83 -16.06 32.30
N LYS A 88 -23.09 -15.64 32.47
CA LYS A 88 -23.61 -14.39 31.89
C LYS A 88 -22.85 -13.18 32.42
N LYS A 89 -22.61 -13.13 33.73
CA LYS A 89 -21.87 -12.04 34.39
C LYS A 89 -20.42 -11.95 33.90
N ALA A 90 -19.79 -13.08 33.54
CA ALA A 90 -18.47 -13.12 32.94
C ALA A 90 -18.47 -12.79 31.44
N LEU A 91 -19.51 -13.20 30.69
CA LEU A 91 -19.57 -12.99 29.24
C LEU A 91 -19.84 -11.54 28.84
N LEU A 92 -20.71 -10.83 29.56
CA LEU A 92 -21.03 -9.44 29.26
C LEU A 92 -19.81 -8.50 29.25
N PRO A 93 -18.93 -8.47 30.28
CA PRO A 93 -17.74 -7.63 30.24
C PRO A 93 -16.76 -8.07 29.16
N LEU A 94 -16.61 -9.38 28.90
CA LEU A 94 -15.76 -9.88 27.82
C LEU A 94 -16.26 -9.46 26.43
N GLN A 95 -17.58 -9.48 26.20
CA GLN A 95 -18.16 -8.98 24.95
C GLN A 95 -17.95 -7.47 24.79
N GLN A 96 -18.11 -6.70 25.86
CA GLN A 96 -17.83 -5.27 25.85
C GLN A 96 -16.35 -4.97 25.60
N GLU A 97 -15.45 -5.74 26.22
CA GLU A 97 -14.01 -5.61 26.01
C GLU A 97 -13.62 -5.96 24.58
N ARG A 98 -14.16 -7.05 24.02
CA ARG A 98 -13.97 -7.40 22.61
C ARG A 98 -14.41 -6.27 21.68
N LYS A 99 -15.60 -5.71 21.90
CA LYS A 99 -16.10 -4.59 21.10
C LYS A 99 -15.17 -3.37 21.18
N LYS A 100 -14.71 -3.01 22.39
CA LYS A 100 -13.74 -1.92 22.59
C LYS A 100 -12.42 -2.17 21.87
N LEU A 101 -11.92 -3.41 21.89
CA LEU A 101 -10.70 -3.80 21.20
C LEU A 101 -10.87 -3.75 19.68
N GLU A 102 -12.00 -4.22 19.15
CA GLU A 102 -12.33 -4.13 17.72
C GLU A 102 -12.41 -2.67 17.25
N ASP A 103 -13.07 -1.79 18.00
CA ASP A 103 -13.13 -0.36 17.69
C ASP A 103 -11.72 0.27 17.71
N LYS A 104 -10.88 -0.12 18.67
CA LYS A 104 -9.49 0.35 18.75
C LYS A 104 -8.64 -0.13 17.58
N ILE A 105 -8.80 -1.39 17.14
CA ILE A 105 -8.11 -1.95 15.98
C ILE A 105 -8.55 -1.19 14.72
N ASN A 106 -9.85 -1.00 14.51
CA ASN A 106 -10.38 -0.27 13.36
C ASN A 106 -9.86 1.18 13.30
N ASN A 107 -9.80 1.87 14.45
CA ASN A 107 -9.24 3.23 14.51
C ASN A 107 -7.74 3.24 14.20
N LYS A 108 -6.96 2.31 14.77
CA LYS A 108 -5.53 2.19 14.45
C LYS A 108 -5.28 1.85 12.99
N GLU A 109 -6.13 1.03 12.37
CA GLU A 109 -6.03 0.71 10.96
C GLU A 109 -6.31 1.94 10.09
N LYS A 110 -7.32 2.75 10.44
CA LYS A 110 -7.58 4.03 9.78
C LYS A 110 -6.40 5.01 9.92
N GLU A 111 -5.87 5.18 11.13
CA GLU A 111 -4.68 6.01 11.37
C GLU A 111 -3.47 5.53 10.54
N LEU A 112 -3.25 4.22 10.50
CA LEU A 112 -2.16 3.63 9.72
C LEU A 112 -2.33 3.86 8.21
N ASN A 113 -3.56 3.75 7.70
CA ASN A 113 -3.86 4.02 6.31
C ASN A 113 -3.71 5.50 5.96
N GLN A 114 -4.12 6.40 6.85
CA GLN A 114 -3.90 7.84 6.69
C GLN A 114 -2.40 8.16 6.66
N LEU A 115 -1.64 7.67 7.64
CA LEU A 115 -0.19 7.88 7.71
C LEU A 115 0.54 7.33 6.48
N LYS A 116 0.13 6.17 5.96
CA LYS A 116 0.65 5.63 4.69
C LYS A 116 0.38 6.57 3.51
N SER A 117 -0.81 7.17 3.45
CA SER A 117 -1.16 8.13 2.41
C SER A 117 -0.34 9.42 2.53
N ASP A 118 -0.25 9.98 3.74
CA ASP A 118 0.51 11.20 4.02
C ASP A 118 2.00 11.01 3.67
N ILE A 119 2.58 9.87 4.05
CA ILE A 119 3.94 9.51 3.65
C ILE A 119 4.03 9.44 2.12
N LYS A 120 3.10 8.79 1.43
CA LYS A 120 3.15 8.67 -0.03
C LYS A 120 3.09 10.04 -0.72
N GLU A 121 2.28 10.96 -0.22
CA GLU A 121 2.21 12.34 -0.72
C GLU A 121 3.47 13.13 -0.42
N PHE A 122 3.97 13.04 0.82
CA PHE A 122 5.23 13.66 1.23
C PHE A 122 6.43 13.16 0.40
N ARG A 123 6.47 11.85 0.11
CA ARG A 123 7.45 11.23 -0.76
C ARG A 123 7.34 11.74 -2.20
N ARG A 124 6.14 12.05 -2.70
CA ARG A 124 5.97 12.63 -4.05
C ARG A 124 6.47 14.08 -4.11
N GLY A 125 6.24 14.87 -3.06
CA GLY A 125 6.67 16.27 -2.99
C GLY A 125 8.19 16.47 -2.83
N ASN A 126 8.90 15.48 -2.30
CA ASN A 126 10.32 15.58 -1.96
C ASN A 126 11.26 14.72 -2.83
N VAL A 127 10.81 14.22 -3.99
CA VAL A 127 11.68 13.50 -4.93
C VAL A 127 12.70 14.47 -5.53
N VAL A 128 13.97 14.28 -5.20
CA VAL A 128 15.09 15.09 -5.74
C VAL A 128 15.78 14.42 -6.92
N ILE A 129 15.66 13.09 -7.02
CA ILE A 129 16.23 12.28 -8.11
C ILE A 129 15.19 11.26 -8.54
N LYS A 130 14.95 11.17 -9.85
CA LYS A 130 14.05 10.18 -10.44
C LYS A 130 14.80 8.92 -10.83
N ARG A 131 14.12 7.78 -10.79
CA ARG A 131 14.62 6.51 -11.34
C ARG A 131 15.07 6.70 -12.80
N GLY A 132 16.24 6.19 -13.13
CA GLY A 132 16.86 6.25 -14.46
C GLY A 132 17.54 7.58 -14.79
N GLN A 133 17.46 8.58 -13.90
CA GLN A 133 18.18 9.83 -14.08
C GLN A 133 19.68 9.60 -14.01
N THR A 134 20.42 10.14 -14.99
CA THR A 134 21.89 10.19 -14.96
C THR A 134 22.33 11.17 -13.88
N LEU A 135 23.06 10.66 -12.90
CA LEU A 135 23.60 11.41 -11.77
C LEU A 135 25.01 11.91 -12.04
N PHE A 136 25.80 11.12 -12.75
CA PHE A 136 27.18 11.46 -13.03
C PHE A 136 27.62 10.83 -14.36
N ILE A 137 28.55 11.50 -15.03
CA ILE A 137 29.16 11.04 -16.27
C ILE A 137 30.67 11.07 -16.06
N GLY A 138 31.32 9.92 -16.19
CA GLY A 138 32.78 9.79 -16.10
C GLY A 138 33.36 9.26 -17.39
N GLU A 139 34.46 9.87 -17.85
CA GLU A 139 35.28 9.28 -18.91
C GLU A 139 36.35 8.39 -18.28
N VAL A 140 36.55 7.21 -18.86
CA VAL A 140 37.49 6.20 -18.39
C VAL A 140 38.28 5.67 -19.57
N ILE A 141 39.58 5.90 -19.54
CA ILE A 141 40.53 5.34 -20.50
C ILE A 141 41.18 4.13 -19.85
N SER A 142 41.14 2.99 -20.55
CA SER A 142 41.75 1.75 -20.07
C SER A 142 43.23 1.96 -19.73
N ASN A 143 43.61 1.58 -18.51
CA ASN A 143 44.98 1.69 -18.03
C ASN A 143 45.24 0.67 -16.90
N PRO A 144 46.51 0.38 -16.55
CA PRO A 144 46.84 -0.59 -15.49
C PRO A 144 46.27 -0.25 -14.09
N ASN A 145 45.98 1.03 -13.84
CA ASN A 145 45.46 1.56 -12.58
C ASN A 145 43.96 1.86 -12.62
N ILE A 146 43.20 1.19 -13.50
CA ILE A 146 41.79 1.46 -13.77
C ILE A 146 40.92 1.51 -12.50
N LYS A 147 41.21 0.65 -11.52
CA LYS A 147 40.50 0.60 -10.23
C LYS A 147 40.60 1.91 -9.45
N LEU A 148 41.76 2.56 -9.49
CA LEU A 148 41.97 3.85 -8.83
C LEU A 148 41.19 4.96 -9.52
N ASP A 149 41.15 4.97 -10.85
CA ASP A 149 40.42 5.98 -11.61
C ASP A 149 38.90 5.81 -11.47
N LEU A 150 38.40 4.58 -11.48
CA LEU A 150 37.01 4.25 -11.14
C LEU A 150 36.66 4.72 -9.72
N GLY A 151 37.54 4.48 -8.75
CA GLY A 151 37.36 4.99 -7.38
C GLY A 151 37.22 6.53 -7.31
N LYS A 152 38.03 7.28 -8.08
CA LYS A 152 37.90 8.75 -8.16
C LYS A 152 36.55 9.17 -8.75
N ILE A 153 36.07 8.47 -9.78
CA ILE A 153 34.77 8.73 -10.40
C ILE A 153 33.64 8.45 -9.40
N TYR A 154 33.67 7.30 -8.73
CA TYR A 154 32.65 6.94 -7.73
C TYR A 154 32.61 7.95 -6.58
N ASN A 155 33.77 8.37 -6.07
CA ASN A 155 33.86 9.39 -5.02
C ASN A 155 33.39 10.78 -5.49
N SER A 156 33.53 11.10 -6.77
CA SER A 156 33.07 12.37 -7.34
C SER A 156 31.55 12.36 -7.55
N ALA A 157 31.02 11.24 -8.05
CA ALA A 157 29.59 11.00 -8.15
C ALA A 157 28.92 11.04 -6.78
N ASP A 158 29.53 10.40 -5.77
CA ASP A 158 29.00 10.36 -4.41
C ASP A 158 28.89 11.76 -3.82
N ARG A 159 29.97 12.56 -3.91
CA ARG A 159 29.97 13.97 -3.48
C ARG A 159 28.93 14.82 -4.23
N TYR A 160 28.71 14.57 -5.51
CA TYR A 160 27.68 15.27 -6.28
C TYR A 160 26.27 14.91 -5.79
N VAL A 161 25.98 13.62 -5.64
CA VAL A 161 24.67 13.14 -5.18
C VAL A 161 24.41 13.59 -3.74
N GLN A 162 25.43 13.59 -2.88
CA GLN A 162 25.30 14.05 -1.49
C GLN A 162 24.84 15.49 -1.40
N LYS A 163 25.36 16.40 -2.25
CA LYS A 163 24.94 17.81 -2.29
C LYS A 163 23.46 17.98 -2.66
N ILE A 164 22.92 17.07 -3.47
CA ILE A 164 21.52 17.10 -3.91
C ILE A 164 20.60 16.50 -2.85
N VAL A 165 20.98 15.34 -2.30
CA VAL A 165 20.13 14.54 -1.42
C VAL A 165 20.23 15.02 0.03
N ILE A 166 21.43 15.30 0.54
CA ILE A 166 21.68 15.70 1.93
C ILE A 166 22.57 16.96 2.01
N PRO A 167 22.11 18.13 1.53
CA PRO A 167 22.93 19.34 1.46
C PRO A 167 23.42 19.87 2.82
N SER A 168 22.72 19.53 3.91
CA SER A 168 22.95 20.12 5.24
C SER A 168 23.96 19.35 6.11
N LYS A 169 24.36 18.12 5.73
CA LYS A 169 25.35 17.35 6.50
C LYS A 169 26.76 17.71 6.04
N LYS A 170 27.63 18.09 6.98
CA LYS A 170 29.06 18.41 6.72
C LYS A 170 29.95 17.16 6.62
N GLU A 171 29.52 16.03 7.17
CA GLU A 171 30.28 14.78 7.10
C GLU A 171 30.22 14.19 5.69
N ILE A 172 31.38 13.91 5.09
CA ILE A 172 31.47 13.15 3.85
C ILE A 172 31.19 11.69 4.21
N LYS A 173 30.06 11.16 3.73
CA LYS A 173 29.69 9.75 3.86
C LYS A 173 29.37 9.23 2.48
N ASN A 174 29.89 8.03 2.17
CA ASN A 174 29.51 7.33 0.96
C ASN A 174 28.04 6.93 1.07
N ILE A 175 27.20 7.55 0.24
CA ILE A 175 25.77 7.30 0.16
C ILE A 175 25.40 6.48 -1.08
N LEU A 176 26.26 6.43 -2.10
CA LEU A 176 26.01 5.62 -3.29
C LEU A 176 26.24 4.14 -2.99
N LEU A 177 25.20 3.35 -3.26
CA LEU A 177 25.21 1.90 -3.15
C LEU A 177 25.18 1.26 -4.53
N TRP A 178 26.18 0.42 -4.77
CA TRP A 178 26.40 -0.29 -6.02
C TRP A 178 26.17 -1.79 -5.79
N ARG A 179 25.73 -2.50 -6.83
CA ARG A 179 25.78 -3.97 -6.79
C ARG A 179 27.20 -4.42 -7.13
N SER A 180 27.72 -5.43 -6.44
CA SER A 180 29.05 -5.98 -6.71
C SER A 180 29.18 -6.49 -8.15
N SER A 181 28.10 -7.04 -8.72
CA SER A 181 28.05 -7.45 -10.13
C SER A 181 28.33 -6.29 -11.09
N ASP A 182 27.78 -5.12 -10.81
CA ASP A 182 27.88 -3.94 -11.66
C ASP A 182 29.32 -3.41 -11.67
N ILE A 183 29.99 -3.42 -10.52
CA ILE A 183 31.41 -3.05 -10.41
C ILE A 183 32.29 -4.02 -11.20
N ASN A 184 32.07 -5.32 -11.03
CA ASN A 184 32.84 -6.35 -11.74
C ASN A 184 32.66 -6.26 -13.26
N GLU A 185 31.46 -5.93 -13.73
CA GLU A 185 31.18 -5.72 -15.15
C GLU A 185 31.96 -4.52 -15.72
N ILE A 186 31.97 -3.39 -15.01
CA ILE A 186 32.78 -2.22 -15.40
C ILE A 186 34.26 -2.56 -15.43
N GLU A 187 34.79 -3.19 -14.37
CA GLU A 187 36.20 -3.57 -14.30
C GLU A 187 36.56 -4.53 -15.45
N GLY A 188 35.71 -5.52 -15.72
CA GLY A 188 35.92 -6.48 -16.81
C GLY A 188 35.85 -5.85 -18.20
N ALA A 189 34.94 -4.90 -18.43
CA ALA A 189 34.83 -4.20 -19.70
C ALA A 189 36.01 -3.25 -19.92
N THR A 190 36.33 -2.43 -18.92
CA THR A 190 37.40 -1.43 -19.01
C THR A 190 38.80 -2.04 -19.02
N ALA A 191 38.99 -3.27 -18.50
CA ALA A 191 40.25 -4.00 -18.59
C ALA A 191 40.59 -4.50 -20.01
N LYS A 192 39.60 -4.66 -20.89
CA LYS A 192 39.80 -5.15 -22.27
C LYS A 192 40.34 -4.09 -23.24
N GLY A 193 40.63 -2.88 -22.76
CA GLY A 193 41.05 -1.74 -23.59
C GLY A 193 39.90 -0.79 -23.92
N GLY A 194 40.23 0.31 -24.60
CA GLY A 194 39.26 1.29 -25.10
C GLY A 194 39.08 2.55 -24.26
N ASN A 195 38.28 3.48 -24.79
CA ASN A 195 37.86 4.70 -24.12
C ASN A 195 36.34 4.63 -23.89
N TRP A 196 35.93 4.70 -22.64
CA TRP A 196 34.58 4.43 -22.18
C TRP A 196 33.99 5.67 -21.48
N ILE A 197 32.70 5.87 -21.67
CA ILE A 197 31.88 6.76 -20.87
C ILE A 197 31.04 5.91 -19.92
N ILE A 198 31.13 6.22 -18.63
CA ILE A 198 30.32 5.60 -17.58
C ILE A 198 29.24 6.58 -17.17
N LEU A 199 27.99 6.20 -17.39
CA LEU A 199 26.83 6.89 -16.85
C LEU A 199 26.42 6.22 -15.55
N ILE A 200 26.38 6.99 -14.47
CA ILE A 200 25.91 6.52 -13.17
C ILE A 200 24.46 6.93 -13.06
N LYS A 201 23.54 5.96 -13.06
CA LYS A 201 22.10 6.20 -13.09
C LYS A 201 21.42 5.77 -11.79
N ALA A 202 20.40 6.50 -11.39
CA ALA A 202 19.60 6.16 -10.21
C ALA A 202 18.76 4.90 -10.45
N ALA A 203 18.89 3.88 -9.58
CA ALA A 203 18.10 2.65 -9.67
C ALA A 203 16.64 2.86 -9.21
N THR A 204 16.42 3.82 -8.31
CA THR A 204 15.12 4.13 -7.69
C THR A 204 14.88 5.64 -7.64
N ASN A 205 13.66 6.05 -7.29
CA ASN A 205 13.41 7.43 -6.89
C ASN A 205 14.07 7.68 -5.54
N VAL A 206 14.72 8.83 -5.37
CA VAL A 206 15.40 9.24 -4.14
C VAL A 206 14.77 10.51 -3.62
N LEU A 207 14.57 10.55 -2.31
CA LEU A 207 14.00 11.68 -1.60
C LEU A 207 15.09 12.52 -0.96
N LYS A 208 14.79 13.80 -0.75
CA LYS A 208 15.66 14.67 0.06
C LYS A 208 15.82 14.07 1.46
N GLY A 209 17.07 13.90 1.89
CA GLY A 209 17.44 13.35 3.20
C GLY A 209 17.66 11.83 3.23
N ASP A 210 17.42 11.09 2.14
CA ASP A 210 17.71 9.66 2.08
C ASP A 210 19.19 9.39 2.38
N ASN A 211 19.46 8.41 3.26
CA ASN A 211 20.82 8.11 3.69
C ASN A 211 21.64 7.35 2.62
N PHE A 212 20.96 6.69 1.68
CA PHE A 212 21.59 5.88 0.65
C PHE A 212 20.87 6.03 -0.69
N VAL A 213 21.63 5.89 -1.77
CA VAL A 213 21.16 6.00 -3.15
C VAL A 213 21.64 4.80 -3.94
N PHE A 214 20.71 3.94 -4.33
CA PHE A 214 21.04 2.81 -5.21
C PHE A 214 21.27 3.29 -6.63
N VAL A 215 22.40 2.88 -7.21
CA VAL A 215 22.78 3.23 -8.58
C VAL A 215 23.13 2.00 -9.40
N TYR A 216 23.06 2.16 -10.71
CA TYR A 216 23.59 1.20 -11.67
C TYR A 216 24.37 1.96 -12.76
N PRO A 217 25.43 1.34 -13.32
CA PRO A 217 26.18 1.93 -14.42
C PRO A 217 25.55 1.64 -15.77
N GLU A 218 25.83 2.50 -16.73
CA GLU A 218 25.67 2.23 -18.16
C GLU A 218 26.96 2.63 -18.86
N LEU A 219 27.57 1.67 -19.57
CA LEU A 219 28.82 1.84 -20.28
C LEU A 219 28.55 2.14 -21.75
N LEU A 220 29.21 3.16 -22.26
CA LEU A 220 29.16 3.57 -23.66
C LEU A 220 30.57 3.76 -24.20
N GLU A 221 30.80 3.44 -25.47
CA GLU A 221 32.06 3.77 -26.12
C GLU A 221 32.17 5.29 -26.33
N ASN A 222 33.36 5.84 -26.10
CA ASN A 222 33.64 7.25 -26.33
C ASN A 222 34.02 7.48 -27.79
N GLN A 223 33.02 7.82 -28.61
CA GLN A 223 33.16 8.01 -30.05
C GLN A 223 32.86 9.46 -30.46
N ILE A 224 33.33 9.85 -31.65
CA ILE A 224 33.04 11.17 -32.23
C ILE A 224 31.60 11.16 -32.75
N ILE A 225 30.75 12.04 -32.23
CA ILE A 225 29.33 12.15 -32.59
C ILE A 225 29.14 13.09 -33.79
N VAL A 226 29.87 14.20 -33.77
CA VAL A 226 29.87 15.23 -34.83
C VAL A 226 31.28 15.73 -35.07
N ARG A 227 31.59 16.09 -36.31
CA ARG A 227 32.85 16.75 -36.69
C ARG A 227 32.66 18.23 -36.92
N ARG A 228 33.71 19.02 -36.74
CA ARG A 228 33.73 20.44 -37.06
C ARG A 228 33.39 20.66 -38.54
N GLY A 229 32.45 21.56 -38.80
CA GLY A 229 31.96 21.87 -40.15
C GLY A 229 30.92 20.88 -40.68
N GLU A 230 30.58 19.83 -39.93
CA GLU A 230 29.56 18.88 -40.35
C GLU A 230 28.15 19.50 -40.31
N VAL A 231 27.40 19.36 -41.39
CA VAL A 231 25.96 19.64 -41.43
C VAL A 231 25.21 18.49 -40.76
N ILE A 232 24.65 18.73 -39.58
CA ILE A 232 23.97 17.71 -38.78
C ILE A 232 22.55 17.45 -39.32
N THR A 233 21.84 18.54 -39.61
CA THR A 233 20.47 18.52 -40.14
C THR A 233 20.24 19.76 -40.98
N SER A 234 19.37 19.63 -41.98
CA SER A 234 18.93 20.75 -42.80
C SER A 234 17.40 20.79 -42.93
N SER A 235 16.87 21.97 -43.28
CA SER A 235 15.48 22.18 -43.63
C SER A 235 15.36 23.23 -44.72
N ILE A 236 14.36 23.09 -45.58
CA ILE A 236 14.04 24.11 -46.59
C ILE A 236 12.95 25.01 -46.00
N LEU A 237 13.12 26.33 -46.16
CA LEU A 237 12.15 27.35 -45.81
C LEU A 237 11.55 27.92 -47.09
N GLU A 238 10.22 27.85 -47.24
CA GLU A 238 9.51 28.37 -48.41
C GLU A 238 8.91 29.75 -48.14
N LYS A 239 8.48 30.46 -49.19
CA LYS A 239 7.92 31.83 -49.09
C LYS A 239 6.76 31.93 -48.10
N LYS A 240 5.93 30.89 -48.02
CA LYS A 240 4.75 30.83 -47.14
C LYS A 240 5.11 30.77 -45.65
N ASP A 241 6.36 30.44 -45.34
CA ASP A 241 6.85 30.20 -43.97
C ASP A 241 7.72 31.36 -43.45
N LEU A 242 7.69 32.53 -44.12
CA LEU A 242 8.55 33.69 -43.81
C LEU A 242 8.05 34.57 -42.65
N ASP A 243 6.90 34.26 -42.07
CA ASP A 243 6.45 34.91 -40.84
C ASP A 243 7.24 34.42 -39.62
N ILE A 244 7.25 35.25 -38.57
CA ILE A 244 8.07 35.01 -37.38
C ILE A 244 7.67 33.72 -36.66
N GLU A 245 6.37 33.39 -36.62
CA GLU A 245 5.89 32.18 -35.94
C GLU A 245 6.35 30.92 -36.67
N ASN A 246 6.23 30.88 -37.99
CA ASN A 246 6.69 29.76 -38.82
C ASN A 246 8.21 29.63 -38.82
N ILE A 247 8.97 30.74 -38.82
CA ILE A 247 10.42 30.70 -38.65
C ILE A 247 10.80 30.09 -37.30
N ASN A 248 10.19 30.54 -36.20
CA ASN A 248 10.45 29.99 -34.87
C ASN A 248 10.08 28.51 -34.77
N SER A 249 8.94 28.11 -35.33
CA SER A 249 8.52 26.71 -35.42
C SER A 249 9.52 25.87 -36.21
N THR A 250 10.03 26.41 -37.31
CA THR A 250 11.05 25.76 -38.15
C THR A 250 12.37 25.61 -37.41
N ILE A 251 12.85 26.65 -36.72
CA ILE A 251 14.06 26.60 -35.88
C ILE A 251 13.90 25.53 -34.79
N ASN A 252 12.77 25.54 -34.06
CA ASN A 252 12.49 24.58 -33.00
C ASN A 252 12.46 23.14 -33.53
N THR A 253 11.82 22.94 -34.68
CA THR A 253 11.76 21.63 -35.35
C THR A 253 13.14 21.19 -35.81
N LEU A 254 13.93 22.10 -36.39
CA LEU A 254 15.28 21.83 -36.87
C LEU A 254 16.19 21.44 -35.69
N LEU A 255 16.20 22.22 -34.60
CA LEU A 255 16.94 21.91 -33.39
C LEU A 255 16.49 20.60 -32.72
N LYS A 256 15.18 20.29 -32.75
CA LYS A 256 14.66 19.00 -32.28
C LYS A 256 15.22 17.85 -33.12
N LYS A 257 15.14 17.95 -34.45
CA LYS A 257 15.74 16.96 -35.36
C LYS A 257 17.24 16.83 -35.15
N THR A 258 17.96 17.95 -34.93
CA THR A 258 19.38 17.93 -34.58
C THR A 258 19.62 17.12 -33.31
N ARG A 259 18.87 17.40 -32.23
CA ARG A 259 18.94 16.66 -30.95
C ARG A 259 18.68 15.17 -31.13
N ASP A 260 17.62 14.81 -31.85
CA ASP A 260 17.27 13.42 -32.10
C ASP A 260 18.37 12.71 -32.90
N LYS A 261 18.96 13.41 -33.90
CA LYS A 261 20.06 12.88 -34.71
C LYS A 261 21.32 12.65 -33.88
N ILE A 262 21.77 13.62 -33.08
CA ILE A 262 22.97 13.43 -32.24
C ILE A 262 22.76 12.37 -31.15
N LYS A 263 21.53 12.26 -30.61
CA LYS A 263 21.19 11.23 -29.63
C LYS A 263 21.18 9.84 -30.25
N SER A 264 20.64 9.70 -31.47
CA SER A 264 20.69 8.43 -32.22
C SER A 264 22.12 7.98 -32.56
N ARG A 265 23.06 8.92 -32.64
CA ARG A 265 24.49 8.63 -32.81
C ARG A 265 25.21 8.28 -31.52
N GLY A 266 24.53 8.33 -30.37
CA GLY A 266 25.07 7.95 -29.06
C GLY A 266 25.45 9.12 -28.14
N SER A 267 25.10 10.38 -28.46
CA SER A 267 25.34 11.48 -27.52
C SER A 267 24.51 11.33 -26.26
N VAL A 268 25.15 11.56 -25.10
CA VAL A 268 24.49 11.57 -23.78
C VAL A 268 24.13 12.99 -23.32
N VAL A 269 24.45 14.00 -24.12
CA VAL A 269 24.18 15.40 -23.81
C VAL A 269 22.76 15.77 -24.24
N ASN A 270 21.97 16.27 -23.29
CA ASN A 270 20.56 16.64 -23.54
C ASN A 270 20.40 18.02 -24.20
N GLU A 271 21.41 18.89 -24.10
CA GLU A 271 21.35 20.27 -24.55
C GLU A 271 22.36 20.57 -25.66
N ILE A 272 21.91 21.28 -26.69
CA ILE A 272 22.75 21.81 -27.75
C ILE A 272 22.96 23.30 -27.48
N LYS A 273 24.20 23.75 -27.48
CA LYS A 273 24.53 25.18 -27.38
C LYS A 273 24.52 25.81 -28.77
N THR A 274 23.71 26.85 -28.95
CA THR A 274 23.68 27.61 -30.21
C THR A 274 24.63 28.79 -30.13
N LYS A 275 25.45 29.00 -31.17
CA LYS A 275 26.24 30.22 -31.30
C LYS A 275 25.42 31.30 -32.00
N GLY A 276 25.09 32.35 -31.26
CA GLY A 276 24.30 33.47 -31.73
C GLY A 276 22.79 33.18 -31.78
N ASP A 277 22.04 34.19 -32.21
CA ASP A 277 20.58 34.13 -32.35
C ASP A 277 20.21 33.64 -33.75
N PHE A 278 19.62 32.45 -33.82
CA PHE A 278 19.22 31.81 -35.08
C PHE A 278 18.09 32.59 -35.75
N LEU A 279 17.14 33.14 -34.99
CA LEU A 279 16.05 33.93 -35.52
C LEU A 279 16.60 35.20 -36.17
N LYS A 280 17.50 35.90 -35.47
CA LYS A 280 18.17 37.07 -36.03
C LYS A 280 18.95 36.73 -37.30
N LYS A 281 19.73 35.64 -37.29
CA LYS A 281 20.54 35.22 -38.46
C LYS A 281 19.67 34.89 -39.68
N ILE A 282 18.51 34.24 -39.49
CA ILE A 282 17.54 34.01 -40.56
C ILE A 282 16.98 35.34 -41.06
N ARG A 283 16.51 36.21 -40.16
CA ARG A 283 15.91 37.50 -40.51
C ARG A 283 16.86 38.40 -41.30
N ASP A 284 18.13 38.46 -40.90
CA ASP A 284 19.16 39.26 -41.57
C ASP A 284 19.51 38.68 -42.96
N SER A 285 19.39 37.36 -43.14
CA SER A 285 19.69 36.66 -44.39
C SER A 285 18.53 36.72 -45.40
N ILE A 286 17.29 36.79 -44.92
CA ILE A 286 16.09 36.89 -45.74
C ILE A 286 15.81 38.37 -46.02
N LYS A 287 16.41 38.92 -47.07
CA LYS A 287 16.02 40.23 -47.59
C LYS A 287 14.54 40.18 -47.99
N ILE A 288 13.74 41.12 -47.48
CA ILE A 288 12.26 41.17 -47.46
C ILE A 288 11.55 41.01 -48.83
N ASN A 289 12.25 40.87 -49.97
CA ASN A 289 11.64 41.08 -51.28
C ASN A 289 11.90 40.04 -52.38
N GLN A 290 12.24 38.79 -52.09
CA GLN A 290 12.49 37.81 -53.17
C GLN A 290 11.84 36.42 -52.93
N LYS A 291 11.23 35.88 -54.00
CA LYS A 291 10.53 34.58 -54.12
C LYS A 291 11.47 33.37 -54.00
N ASN A 292 12.37 33.35 -53.02
CA ASN A 292 13.40 32.31 -52.94
C ASN A 292 13.07 31.28 -51.87
N LYS A 293 13.50 30.04 -52.12
CA LYS A 293 13.61 29.02 -51.08
C LYS A 293 14.94 29.22 -50.37
N TYR A 294 14.99 28.98 -49.07
CA TYR A 294 16.23 29.06 -48.30
C TYR A 294 16.54 27.70 -47.68
N LEU A 295 17.78 27.24 -47.80
CA LEU A 295 18.28 26.08 -47.10
C LEU A 295 18.85 26.52 -45.76
N LEU A 296 18.29 25.98 -44.69
CA LEU A 296 18.74 26.17 -43.31
C LEU A 296 19.55 24.95 -42.91
N GLU A 297 20.80 25.13 -42.49
CA GLU A 297 21.71 24.06 -42.13
C GLU A 297 22.22 24.27 -40.71
N VAL A 298 22.08 23.26 -39.85
CA VAL A 298 22.70 23.29 -38.53
C VAL A 298 24.07 22.63 -38.62
N VAL A 299 25.11 23.43 -38.40
CA VAL A 299 26.50 23.03 -38.59
C VAL A 299 27.22 22.96 -37.25
N SER A 300 27.99 21.89 -37.03
CA SER A 300 28.80 21.78 -35.81
C SER A 300 30.03 22.69 -35.88
N LEU A 301 30.32 23.40 -34.79
CA LEU A 301 31.46 24.31 -34.71
C LEU A 301 32.76 23.65 -34.25
N LYS A 302 32.68 22.44 -33.72
CA LYS A 302 33.82 21.67 -33.24
C LYS A 302 33.55 20.18 -33.36
N ASP A 303 34.60 19.38 -33.24
CA ASP A 303 34.44 17.96 -32.96
C ASP A 303 33.79 17.80 -31.58
N SER A 304 32.89 16.85 -31.43
CA SER A 304 32.28 16.56 -30.13
C SER A 304 32.09 15.06 -29.98
N LYS A 305 32.60 14.52 -28.87
CA LYS A 305 32.47 13.11 -28.51
C LYS A 305 31.19 12.82 -27.72
N THR A 306 30.95 11.54 -27.41
CA THR A 306 29.79 10.98 -26.69
C THR A 306 29.29 11.87 -25.54
N ALA A 307 30.17 12.33 -24.66
CA ALA A 307 29.84 13.11 -23.45
C ALA A 307 30.15 14.61 -23.54
N GLU A 308 30.65 15.10 -24.68
CA GLU A 308 31.08 16.49 -24.83
C GLU A 308 29.93 17.39 -25.29
N SER A 309 29.92 18.64 -24.79
CA SER A 309 28.93 19.63 -25.23
C SER A 309 29.02 19.88 -26.75
N ILE A 310 27.87 19.83 -27.42
CA ILE A 310 27.75 20.09 -28.85
C ILE A 310 27.38 21.55 -29.07
N ILE A 311 28.19 22.24 -29.87
CA ILE A 311 28.00 23.66 -30.19
C ILE A 311 27.73 23.78 -31.68
N VAL A 312 26.61 24.40 -32.03
CA VAL A 312 26.16 24.52 -33.42
C VAL A 312 25.94 25.97 -33.82
N GLU A 313 26.05 26.23 -35.11
CA GLU A 313 25.59 27.45 -35.75
C GLU A 313 24.59 27.13 -36.86
N LEU A 314 23.81 28.14 -37.24
CA LEU A 314 22.87 28.03 -38.35
C LEU A 314 23.48 28.67 -39.59
N ASN A 315 23.57 27.95 -40.70
CA ASN A 315 23.87 28.54 -42.00
C ASN A 315 22.59 28.68 -42.81
N VAL A 316 22.47 29.81 -43.51
CA VAL A 316 21.31 30.16 -44.32
C VAL A 316 21.81 30.40 -45.73
N THR A 317 21.47 29.47 -46.62
CA THR A 317 21.88 29.53 -48.02
C THR A 317 20.64 29.75 -48.88
N ARG A 318 20.71 30.69 -49.81
CA ARG A 318 19.63 30.88 -50.78
C ARG A 318 19.70 29.76 -51.83
N LEU A 319 18.56 29.13 -52.09
CA LEU A 319 18.36 28.18 -53.19
C LEU A 319 17.84 28.91 -54.44
#